data_AF-A0A537QRN5-F1
#
_entry.id   AF-A0A537QRN5-F1
#
_cell.length_a   1.000
_cell.length_b   1.000
_cell.length_c   1.000
_cell.angle_alpha   90.00
_cell.angle_beta   90.00
_cell.angle_gamma   90.00
#
_symmetry.space_group_name_H-M   'P 1'
#
loop_
_entity.id
_entity.type
_entity.pdbx_description
1 polymer ?
#
loop_
_entity_poly.entity_id
_entity_poly.type
_entity_poly.pdbx_seq_one_letter_code
_entity_poly.pdbx_strand_id
1 'polypeptide(L)'
;MAEEIVITTGIARHGASRLPSVEVDSFNLELKDDDGFLGDRASKGAFRQILDTLRKPLKKAGEDPLGRKSAEAMGKSALDEALMGDDIHAAALVHGAIEEFAQELAYVTERFMKSKAWAGTERIVVGGGFRESRVGELAIARSAIILKAEGFKVDLMPIRYHPDDAGLIGCLHLAPSWIF
;
A
#
# COMPACT_ATOMS: atom_id res chain seq x y z
N MET A 1 23.61 21.60 -33.70
CA MET A 1 23.86 20.65 -32.59
C MET A 1 22.83 19.56 -32.75
N ALA A 2 23.26 18.42 -33.28
CA ALA A 2 22.36 17.39 -33.80
C ALA A 2 21.54 16.77 -32.66
N GLU A 3 20.22 16.74 -32.85
CA GLU A 3 19.33 15.87 -32.11
C GLU A 3 19.77 14.43 -32.37
N GLU A 4 20.32 13.78 -31.35
CA GLU A 4 20.51 12.34 -31.37
C GLU A 4 19.12 11.69 -31.24
N ILE A 5 18.57 11.33 -32.40
CA ILE A 5 17.43 10.44 -32.50
C ILE A 5 17.88 9.11 -31.89
N VAL A 6 17.46 8.83 -30.65
CA VAL A 6 17.65 7.51 -30.04
C VAL A 6 16.75 6.53 -30.77
N ILE A 7 17.31 5.88 -31.79
CA ILE A 7 16.67 4.80 -32.54
C ILE A 7 16.57 3.58 -31.59
N THR A 8 15.37 3.42 -31.04
CA THR A 8 14.69 2.20 -30.58
C THR A 8 15.47 0.87 -30.44
N THR A 9 15.22 0.21 -29.29
CA THR A 9 15.31 -1.25 -29.01
C THR A 9 16.59 -1.86 -28.44
N GLY A 10 17.22 -1.21 -27.47
CA GLY A 10 18.08 -1.94 -26.50
C GLY A 10 17.23 -2.55 -25.38
N ILE A 11 17.64 -3.71 -24.84
CA ILE A 11 17.16 -4.17 -23.51
C ILE A 11 17.27 -2.96 -22.57
N ALA A 12 16.15 -2.54 -21.97
CA ALA A 12 16.13 -1.35 -21.13
C ALA A 12 17.28 -1.43 -20.11
N ARG A 13 18.15 -0.41 -20.09
CA ARG A 13 19.21 -0.34 -19.07
C ARG A 13 18.54 -0.36 -17.70
N HIS A 14 19.17 -1.02 -16.73
CA HIS A 14 18.69 -1.00 -15.36
C HIS A 14 18.45 0.45 -14.89
N GLY A 15 17.26 0.72 -14.37
CA GLY A 15 16.87 2.06 -13.91
C GLY A 15 16.49 3.05 -15.03
N ALA A 16 16.25 2.61 -16.26
CA ALA A 16 15.76 3.50 -17.32
C ALA A 16 14.39 4.10 -16.95
N SER A 17 14.26 5.42 -17.08
CA SER A 17 12.99 6.13 -16.85
C SER A 17 12.02 6.01 -18.03
N ARG A 18 12.53 5.83 -19.25
CA ARG A 18 11.70 5.64 -20.45
C ARG A 18 11.64 4.16 -20.81
N LEU A 19 10.46 3.56 -20.66
CA LEU A 19 10.17 2.15 -20.93
C LEU A 19 9.29 2.02 -22.18
N PRO A 20 9.12 0.81 -22.77
CA PRO A 20 8.38 0.64 -24.01
C PRO A 20 6.93 1.16 -23.98
N SER A 21 6.26 1.07 -22.83
CA SER A 21 4.85 1.45 -22.67
C SER A 21 4.60 2.62 -21.71
N VAL A 22 5.60 3.02 -20.92
CA VAL A 22 5.44 4.02 -19.85
C VAL A 22 6.71 4.86 -19.67
N GLU A 23 6.55 6.06 -19.13
CA GLU A 23 7.64 6.88 -18.61
C GLU A 23 7.52 6.93 -17.08
N VAL A 24 8.66 6.88 -16.39
CA VAL A 24 8.76 6.89 -14.93
C VAL A 24 9.21 8.28 -14.50
N ASP A 25 8.25 9.07 -13.99
CA ASP A 25 8.50 10.44 -13.52
C ASP A 25 9.35 10.46 -12.24
N SER A 26 9.11 9.51 -11.33
CA SER A 26 9.79 9.39 -10.05
C SER A 26 9.61 7.99 -9.47
N PHE A 27 10.50 7.60 -8.55
CA PHE A 27 10.38 6.41 -7.72
C PHE A 27 10.88 6.72 -6.30
N ASN A 28 10.55 5.87 -5.32
CA ASN A 28 10.96 6.00 -3.92
C ASN A 28 10.83 7.43 -3.36
N LEU A 29 9.60 7.91 -3.16
CA LEU A 29 9.38 9.28 -2.68
C LEU A 29 9.83 9.41 -1.21
N GLU A 30 10.97 10.06 -1.00
CA GLU A 30 11.62 10.26 0.30
C GLU A 30 11.07 11.47 1.07
N LEU A 31 9.76 11.67 1.06
CA LEU A 31 9.13 12.75 1.83
C LEU A 31 9.23 12.44 3.32
N LYS A 32 9.66 13.43 4.11
CA LYS A 32 9.83 13.31 5.56
C LYS A 32 8.84 14.17 6.34
N ASP A 33 8.47 13.70 7.51
CA ASP A 33 7.85 14.49 8.58
C ASP A 33 8.81 14.56 9.79
N ASP A 34 8.33 15.07 10.92
CA ASP A 34 9.15 15.24 12.12
C ASP A 34 9.61 13.89 12.72
N ASP A 35 8.90 12.79 12.41
CA ASP A 35 9.12 11.46 12.97
C ASP A 35 9.88 10.50 12.04
N GLY A 36 10.15 10.90 10.78
CA GLY A 36 10.94 10.11 9.85
C GLY A 36 10.45 10.20 8.40
N PHE A 37 10.47 9.08 7.69
CA PHE A 37 9.86 9.02 6.36
C PHE A 37 8.35 8.94 6.51
N LEU A 38 7.64 9.80 5.78
CA LEU A 38 6.18 9.86 5.85
C LEU A 38 5.53 8.51 5.50
N GLY A 39 6.11 7.78 4.55
CA GLY A 39 5.62 6.47 4.12
C GLY A 39 5.63 5.40 5.22
N ASP A 40 6.45 5.55 6.27
CA ASP A 40 6.54 4.57 7.35
C ASP A 40 5.26 4.48 8.18
N ARG A 41 4.45 5.55 8.18
CA ARG A 41 3.12 5.61 8.80
C ARG A 41 2.10 4.68 8.15
N ALA A 42 2.33 4.30 6.90
CA ALA A 42 1.49 3.36 6.14
C ALA A 42 2.20 2.02 5.89
N SER A 43 3.03 1.58 6.84
CA SER A 43 3.78 0.32 6.75
C SER A 43 3.11 -0.85 7.48
N LYS A 44 3.58 -2.07 7.22
CA LYS A 44 3.21 -3.25 8.03
C LYS A 44 3.47 -2.98 9.52
N GLY A 45 4.57 -2.33 9.86
CA GLY A 45 4.92 -1.97 11.24
C GLY A 45 3.89 -1.04 11.87
N ALA A 46 3.48 0.00 11.14
CA ALA A 46 2.47 0.94 11.60
C ALA A 46 1.13 0.25 11.90
N PHE A 47 0.66 -0.64 11.02
CA PHE A 47 -0.56 -1.42 11.29
C PHE A 47 -0.46 -2.24 12.60
N ARG A 48 0.70 -2.85 12.86
CA ARG A 48 0.91 -3.61 14.11
C ARG A 48 0.91 -2.71 15.33
N GLN A 49 1.52 -1.54 15.24
CA GLN A 49 1.54 -0.56 16.32
C GLN A 49 0.13 -0.02 16.65
N ILE A 50 -0.68 0.25 15.61
CA ILE A 50 -2.09 0.62 15.74
C ILE A 50 -2.84 -0.49 16.49
N LEU A 51 -2.76 -1.73 16.01
CA LEU A 51 -3.47 -2.85 16.62
C LEU A 51 -3.03 -3.09 18.08
N ASP A 52 -1.74 -3.04 18.38
CA ASP A 52 -1.28 -3.19 19.76
C ASP A 52 -1.70 -2.01 20.65
N THR A 53 -1.80 -0.80 20.10
CA THR A 53 -2.30 0.36 20.84
C THR A 53 -3.77 0.20 21.21
N LEU A 54 -4.60 -0.26 20.28
CA LEU A 54 -6.00 -0.58 20.53
C LEU A 54 -6.17 -1.71 21.56
N ARG A 55 -5.24 -2.68 21.58
CA ARG A 55 -5.27 -3.81 22.53
C ARG A 55 -4.79 -3.47 23.94
N LYS A 56 -3.93 -2.45 24.11
CA LYS A 56 -3.37 -2.06 25.43
C LYS A 56 -4.43 -1.92 26.53
N PRO A 57 -5.54 -1.17 26.35
CA PRO A 57 -6.58 -1.06 27.39
C PRO A 57 -7.26 -2.40 27.67
N LEU A 58 -7.55 -3.20 26.65
CA LEU A 58 -8.22 -4.51 26.78
C LEU A 58 -7.33 -5.53 27.51
N LYS A 59 -6.02 -5.53 27.21
CA LYS A 59 -5.02 -6.35 27.92
C LYS A 59 -4.95 -5.98 29.40
N LYS A 60 -5.05 -4.70 29.76
CA LYS A 60 -5.07 -4.24 31.16
C LYS A 60 -6.35 -4.69 31.89
N ALA A 61 -7.48 -4.73 31.19
CA ALA A 61 -8.75 -5.22 31.73
C ALA A 61 -8.82 -6.77 31.79
N GLY A 62 -7.95 -7.47 31.08
CA GLY A 62 -7.98 -8.94 30.97
C GLY A 62 -8.98 -9.46 29.93
N GLU A 63 -9.48 -8.59 29.05
CA GLU A 63 -10.56 -8.83 28.10
C GLU A 63 -10.09 -8.70 26.64
N ASP A 64 -8.80 -8.92 26.36
CA ASP A 64 -8.27 -8.86 24.98
C ASP A 64 -8.85 -10.01 24.13
N PRO A 65 -9.73 -9.73 23.14
CA PRO A 65 -10.39 -10.76 22.36
C PRO A 65 -9.44 -11.48 21.39
N LEU A 66 -8.27 -10.89 21.09
CA LEU A 66 -7.22 -11.54 20.28
C LEU A 66 -6.25 -12.36 21.13
N GLY A 67 -6.52 -12.48 22.42
CA GLY A 67 -5.74 -13.28 23.37
C GLY A 67 -4.35 -12.73 23.63
N ARG A 68 -3.40 -13.62 23.97
CA ARG A 68 -2.07 -13.23 24.49
C ARG A 68 -1.00 -12.97 23.44
N LYS A 69 -1.19 -13.40 22.18
CA LYS A 69 -0.19 -13.23 21.12
C LYS A 69 0.03 -11.74 20.84
N SER A 70 1.26 -11.26 20.70
CA SER A 70 1.51 -9.85 20.33
C SER A 70 1.01 -9.54 18.92
N ALA A 71 0.85 -8.26 18.56
CA ALA A 71 0.45 -7.93 17.20
C ALA A 71 1.47 -8.42 16.18
N GLU A 72 2.77 -8.37 16.47
CA GLU A 72 3.85 -8.83 15.57
C GLU A 72 3.79 -10.33 15.31
N ALA A 73 3.39 -11.11 16.31
CA ALA A 73 3.30 -12.56 16.21
C ALA A 73 2.05 -13.05 15.45
N MET A 74 1.07 -12.19 15.18
CA MET A 74 -0.13 -12.57 14.46
C MET A 74 0.09 -12.57 12.94
N GLY A 75 -0.13 -13.71 12.29
CA GLY A 75 -0.13 -13.80 10.84
C GLY A 75 -1.27 -13.01 10.19
N LYS A 76 -1.21 -12.82 8.86
CA LYS A 76 -2.30 -12.22 8.08
C LYS A 76 -3.59 -13.05 8.21
N SER A 77 -3.47 -14.37 8.04
CA SER A 77 -4.60 -15.31 8.15
C SER A 77 -5.30 -15.23 9.50
N ALA A 78 -4.56 -15.08 10.59
CA ALA A 78 -5.16 -14.94 11.92
C ALA A 78 -5.98 -13.65 12.07
N LEU A 79 -5.56 -12.55 11.42
CA LEU A 79 -6.34 -11.31 11.42
C LEU A 79 -7.57 -11.41 10.51
N ASP A 80 -7.45 -12.09 9.37
CA ASP A 80 -8.58 -12.34 8.48
C ASP A 80 -9.62 -13.27 9.12
N GLU A 81 -9.16 -14.30 9.84
CA GLU A 81 -10.01 -15.19 10.66
C GLU A 81 -10.70 -14.41 11.78
N ALA A 82 -9.99 -13.55 12.50
CA ALA A 82 -10.59 -12.72 13.54
C ALA A 82 -11.61 -11.71 12.98
N LEU A 83 -11.36 -11.17 11.79
CA LEU A 83 -12.27 -10.26 11.10
C LEU A 83 -13.56 -10.95 10.63
N MET A 84 -13.46 -12.18 10.12
CA MET A 84 -14.58 -12.92 9.52
C MET A 84 -15.25 -13.92 10.47
N GLY A 85 -14.68 -14.12 11.66
CA GLY A 85 -15.16 -15.09 12.63
C GLY A 85 -16.36 -14.60 13.45
N ASP A 86 -16.88 -15.50 14.28
CA ASP A 86 -18.08 -15.25 15.10
C ASP A 86 -17.82 -14.41 16.36
N ASP A 87 -16.56 -14.23 16.77
CA ASP A 87 -16.21 -13.35 17.88
C ASP A 87 -16.32 -11.88 17.44
N ILE A 88 -17.48 -11.30 17.75
CA ILE A 88 -17.81 -9.91 17.42
C ILE A 88 -16.80 -8.92 18.04
N HIS A 89 -16.24 -9.20 19.21
CA HIS A 89 -15.28 -8.30 19.85
C HIS A 89 -13.92 -8.35 19.15
N ALA A 90 -13.49 -9.53 18.73
CA ALA A 90 -12.28 -9.68 17.90
C ALA A 90 -12.46 -8.97 16.55
N ALA A 91 -13.59 -9.18 15.88
CA ALA A 91 -13.91 -8.53 14.62
C ALA A 91 -13.95 -7.00 14.76
N ALA A 92 -14.63 -6.48 15.78
CA ALA A 92 -14.70 -5.04 16.06
C ALA A 92 -13.33 -4.41 16.30
N LEU A 93 -12.45 -5.11 17.01
CA LEU A 93 -11.08 -4.66 17.26
C LEU A 93 -10.25 -4.60 15.96
N VAL A 94 -10.35 -5.63 15.10
CA VAL A 94 -9.66 -5.63 13.79
C VAL A 94 -10.23 -4.55 12.87
N HIS A 95 -11.54 -4.33 12.88
CA HIS A 95 -12.18 -3.21 12.17
C HIS A 95 -11.66 -1.85 12.63
N GLY A 96 -11.49 -1.64 13.93
CA GLY A 96 -10.88 -0.41 14.46
C GLY A 96 -9.46 -0.20 13.93
N ALA A 97 -8.65 -1.26 13.90
CA ALA A 97 -7.29 -1.19 13.35
C ALA A 97 -7.28 -0.90 11.83
N ILE A 98 -8.23 -1.45 11.07
CA ILE A 98 -8.42 -1.15 9.65
C ILE A 98 -8.74 0.33 9.45
N GLU A 99 -9.67 0.90 10.24
CA GLU A 99 -10.04 2.30 10.11
C GLU A 99 -8.86 3.22 10.43
N GLU A 100 -8.20 3.03 11.57
CA GLU A 100 -7.05 3.87 11.95
C GLU A 100 -5.93 3.80 10.91
N PHE A 101 -5.61 2.60 10.41
CA PHE A 101 -4.61 2.46 9.35
C PHE A 101 -5.05 3.12 8.03
N ALA A 102 -6.34 3.04 7.68
CA ALA A 102 -6.85 3.65 6.47
C ALA A 102 -6.77 5.18 6.50
N GLN A 103 -6.99 5.79 7.68
CA GLN A 103 -6.78 7.22 7.89
C GLN A 103 -5.30 7.60 7.66
N GLU A 104 -4.38 6.83 8.21
CA GLU A 104 -2.94 7.03 8.00
C GLU A 104 -2.53 6.86 6.54
N LEU A 105 -3.00 5.82 5.85
CA LEU A 105 -2.71 5.60 4.43
C LEU A 105 -3.31 6.71 3.55
N ALA A 106 -4.51 7.20 3.85
CA ALA A 106 -5.12 8.33 3.16
C ALA A 106 -4.27 9.60 3.36
N TYR A 107 -3.86 9.90 4.60
CA TYR A 107 -3.01 11.03 4.92
C TYR A 107 -1.66 10.98 4.18
N VAL A 108 -0.96 9.84 4.21
CA VAL A 108 0.29 9.66 3.46
C VAL A 108 0.06 9.89 1.97
N THR A 109 -1.02 9.35 1.41
CA THR A 109 -1.36 9.49 0.00
C THR A 109 -1.65 10.94 -0.38
N GLU A 110 -2.45 11.66 0.40
CA GLU A 110 -2.71 13.09 0.21
C GLU A 110 -1.40 13.88 0.15
N ARG A 111 -0.49 13.64 1.09
CA ARG A 111 0.78 14.35 1.18
C ARG A 111 1.68 14.05 0.00
N PHE A 112 1.67 12.81 -0.50
CA PHE A 112 2.37 12.44 -1.73
C PHE A 112 1.78 13.16 -2.95
N MET A 113 0.45 13.21 -3.08
CA MET A 113 -0.26 13.91 -4.16
C MET A 113 0.02 15.42 -4.21
N LYS A 114 0.39 16.03 -3.08
CA LYS A 114 0.83 17.44 -3.01
C LYS A 114 2.25 17.67 -3.51
N SER A 115 3.04 16.62 -3.73
CA SER A 115 4.38 16.73 -4.29
C SER A 115 4.34 16.95 -5.81
N LYS A 116 5.33 17.67 -6.35
CA LYS A 116 5.42 17.92 -7.80
C LYS A 116 5.53 16.63 -8.62
N ALA A 117 6.18 15.61 -8.07
CA ALA A 117 6.40 14.33 -8.75
C ALA A 117 5.13 13.49 -8.91
N TRP A 118 4.09 13.76 -8.11
CA TRP A 118 2.81 13.05 -8.13
C TRP A 118 1.67 13.96 -8.60
N ALA A 119 1.99 15.17 -9.06
CA ALA A 119 1.00 16.10 -9.58
C ALA A 119 0.32 15.48 -10.82
N GLY A 120 -1.00 15.31 -10.74
CA GLY A 120 -1.77 14.72 -11.83
C GLY A 120 -1.84 13.19 -11.83
N THR A 121 -1.38 12.50 -10.78
CA THR A 121 -1.56 11.04 -10.66
C THR A 121 -3.04 10.67 -10.62
N GLU A 122 -3.48 9.85 -11.57
CA GLU A 122 -4.89 9.42 -11.68
C GLU A 122 -5.15 8.09 -10.97
N ARG A 123 -4.13 7.23 -10.85
CA ARG A 123 -4.25 5.90 -10.24
C ARG A 123 -3.05 5.57 -9.37
N ILE A 124 -3.33 5.00 -8.22
CA ILE A 124 -2.34 4.46 -7.28
C ILE A 124 -2.65 2.99 -7.07
N VAL A 125 -1.63 2.16 -7.27
CA VAL A 125 -1.73 0.72 -7.12
C VAL A 125 -0.95 0.27 -5.90
N VAL A 126 -1.62 -0.40 -4.97
CA VAL A 126 -1.03 -0.91 -3.72
C VAL A 126 -0.70 -2.40 -3.90
N GLY A 127 0.59 -2.71 -3.87
CA GLY A 127 1.10 -4.07 -4.00
C GLY A 127 1.59 -4.69 -2.69
N GLY A 128 2.46 -5.68 -2.83
CA GLY A 128 3.13 -6.36 -1.72
C GLY A 128 2.20 -7.19 -0.85
N GLY A 129 2.76 -7.74 0.23
CA GLY A 129 2.05 -8.69 1.08
C GLY A 129 0.83 -8.14 1.80
N PHE A 130 0.67 -6.81 1.94
CA PHE A 130 -0.49 -6.24 2.62
C PHE A 130 -1.80 -6.54 1.85
N ARG A 131 -1.76 -6.43 0.52
CA ARG A 131 -2.91 -6.70 -0.36
C ARG A 131 -3.38 -8.16 -0.33
N GLU A 132 -2.54 -9.10 0.10
CA GLU A 132 -2.85 -10.54 0.14
C GLU A 132 -3.79 -10.94 1.30
N SER A 133 -4.19 -9.99 2.13
CA SER A 133 -5.09 -10.23 3.26
C SER A 133 -6.39 -9.45 3.08
N ARG A 134 -7.48 -10.00 3.61
CA ARG A 134 -8.78 -9.31 3.57
C ARG A 134 -8.74 -8.00 4.36
N VAL A 135 -8.03 -7.99 5.48
CA VAL A 135 -7.73 -6.79 6.26
C VAL A 135 -7.07 -5.70 5.39
N GLY A 136 -6.05 -6.08 4.61
CA GLY A 136 -5.35 -5.13 3.74
C GLY A 136 -6.20 -4.62 2.58
N GLU A 137 -7.00 -5.48 1.95
CA GLU A 137 -7.95 -5.05 0.92
C GLU A 137 -8.95 -4.02 1.45
N LEU A 138 -9.50 -4.26 2.65
CA LEU A 138 -10.45 -3.34 3.28
C LEU A 138 -9.78 -2.02 3.67
N ALA A 139 -8.55 -2.05 4.18
CA ALA A 139 -7.79 -0.84 4.48
C ALA A 139 -7.54 0.02 3.23
N ILE A 140 -7.15 -0.60 2.11
CA ILE A 140 -6.96 0.10 0.82
C ILE A 140 -8.29 0.68 0.33
N ALA A 141 -9.36 -0.12 0.32
CA ALA A 141 -10.68 0.32 -0.11
C ALA A 141 -11.21 1.47 0.76
N ARG A 142 -10.99 1.39 2.08
CA ARG A 142 -11.41 2.42 3.02
C ARG A 142 -10.63 3.72 2.81
N SER A 143 -9.32 3.64 2.60
CA SER A 143 -8.48 4.79 2.27
C SER A 143 -8.93 5.47 0.98
N ALA A 144 -9.31 4.68 -0.04
CA ALA A 144 -9.84 5.20 -1.29
C ALA A 144 -11.16 5.97 -1.10
N ILE A 145 -12.03 5.49 -0.20
CA ILE A 145 -13.27 6.19 0.16
C ILE A 145 -12.97 7.52 0.86
N ILE A 146 -12.02 7.55 1.79
CA ILE A 146 -11.59 8.77 2.51
C ILE A 146 -11.10 9.82 1.50
N LEU A 147 -10.15 9.44 0.63
CA LEU A 147 -9.62 10.32 -0.40
C LEU A 147 -10.72 10.88 -1.32
N LYS A 148 -11.68 10.04 -1.72
CA LYS A 148 -12.82 10.49 -2.54
C LYS A 148 -13.72 11.48 -1.78
N ALA A 149 -13.96 11.26 -0.49
CA ALA A 149 -14.74 12.16 0.34
C ALA A 149 -14.05 13.53 0.51
N GLU A 150 -12.73 13.55 0.53
CA GLU A 150 -11.90 14.77 0.59
C GLU A 150 -11.74 15.47 -0.79
N GLY A 151 -12.33 14.92 -1.85
CA GLY A 151 -12.34 15.51 -3.19
C GLY A 151 -11.13 15.16 -4.05
N PHE A 152 -10.28 14.22 -3.65
CA PHE A 152 -9.20 13.72 -4.49
C PHE A 152 -9.76 12.90 -5.65
N LYS A 153 -9.30 13.22 -6.87
CA LYS A 153 -9.67 12.53 -8.11
C LYS A 153 -8.63 11.47 -8.48
N VAL A 154 -8.33 10.58 -7.53
CA VAL A 154 -7.37 9.49 -7.70
C VAL A 154 -8.05 8.17 -7.36
N ASP A 155 -7.83 7.15 -8.19
CA ASP A 155 -8.24 5.79 -7.86
C ASP A 155 -7.13 5.06 -7.11
N LEU A 156 -7.36 4.75 -5.85
CA LEU A 156 -6.49 3.91 -5.02
C LEU A 156 -7.03 2.47 -5.00
N MET A 157 -6.23 1.50 -5.47
CA MET A 157 -6.67 0.11 -5.63
C MET A 157 -5.56 -0.90 -5.39
N PRO A 158 -5.88 -2.15 -5.02
CA PRO A 158 -4.87 -3.21 -4.95
C PRO A 158 -4.33 -3.56 -6.33
N ILE A 159 -3.10 -4.07 -6.37
CA ILE A 159 -2.53 -4.64 -7.59
C ILE A 159 -3.35 -5.85 -8.07
N ARG A 160 -3.62 -5.87 -9.38
CA ARG A 160 -4.51 -6.86 -10.02
C ARG A 160 -3.99 -8.29 -9.87
N TYR A 161 -2.72 -8.50 -10.21
CA TYR A 161 -2.09 -9.81 -10.17
C TYR A 161 -1.48 -10.08 -8.79
N HIS A 162 -1.19 -11.35 -8.51
CA HIS A 162 -0.50 -11.71 -7.27
C HIS A 162 0.83 -10.93 -7.17
N PRO A 163 1.22 -10.38 -6.01
CA PRO A 163 2.46 -9.61 -5.87
C PRO A 163 3.70 -10.36 -6.40
N ASP A 164 3.77 -11.67 -6.14
CA ASP A 164 4.85 -12.53 -6.64
C ASP A 164 4.87 -12.69 -8.18
N ASP A 165 3.71 -12.59 -8.83
CA ASP A 165 3.58 -12.70 -10.29
C ASP A 165 3.66 -11.34 -10.98
N ALA A 166 3.32 -10.26 -10.28
CA ALA A 166 3.16 -8.93 -10.86
C ALA A 166 4.47 -8.41 -11.46
N GLY A 167 5.62 -8.71 -10.83
CA GLY A 167 6.93 -8.40 -11.38
C GLY A 167 7.24 -9.19 -12.65
N LEU A 168 6.93 -10.49 -12.67
CA LEU A 168 7.14 -11.36 -13.83
C LEU A 168 6.27 -10.94 -15.03
N ILE A 169 5.00 -10.62 -14.78
CA ILE A 169 4.09 -10.10 -15.79
C ILE A 169 4.56 -8.73 -16.27
N GLY A 170 4.98 -7.85 -15.36
CA GLY A 170 5.53 -6.54 -15.68
C GLY A 170 6.75 -6.61 -16.60
N CYS A 171 7.65 -7.57 -16.38
CA CYS A 171 8.83 -7.78 -17.22
C CYS A 171 8.48 -8.07 -18.69
N LEU A 172 7.36 -8.74 -18.96
CA LEU A 172 6.90 -8.99 -20.34
C LEU A 172 6.65 -7.67 -21.09
N HIS A 173 6.13 -6.65 -20.41
CA HIS A 173 5.90 -5.33 -20.98
C HIS A 173 7.18 -4.52 -21.23
N LEU A 174 8.33 -4.98 -20.69
CA LEU A 174 9.64 -4.37 -20.91
C LEU A 174 10.40 -5.05 -22.05
N ALA A 175 9.94 -6.22 -22.50
CA ALA A 175 10.56 -6.92 -23.61
C ALA A 175 10.40 -6.11 -24.90
N PRO A 176 11.47 -5.99 -25.72
CA PRO A 176 11.36 -5.39 -27.04
C PRO A 176 10.31 -6.10 -27.90
N SER A 177 9.56 -5.34 -28.70
CA SER A 177 8.48 -5.86 -29.53
C SER A 177 8.91 -6.89 -30.59
N TRP A 178 10.22 -7.03 -30.85
CA TRP A 178 10.78 -7.99 -31.80
C TRP A 178 11.07 -9.38 -31.20
N ILE A 179 10.89 -9.57 -29.90
CA ILE A 179 11.08 -10.89 -29.24
C ILE A 179 9.86 -11.81 -29.43
N PHE A 180 8.71 -11.27 -29.88
CA PHE A 180 7.45 -12.01 -30.11
C PHE A 180 7.04 -12.03 -31.58
#